data_AF-A0A8T6G9P2-F1
#
_entry.id   AF-A0A8T6G9P2-F1
#
_cell.length_a   1.000
_cell.length_b   1.000
_cell.length_c   1.000
_cell.angle_alpha   90.00
_cell.angle_beta   90.00
_cell.angle_gamma   90.00
#
_symmetry.space_group_name_H-M   'P 1'
#
loop_
_entity.id
_entity.type
_entity.pdbx_description
1 polymer ?
#
loop_
_entity_poly.entity_id
_entity_poly.type
_entity_poly.pdbx_seq_one_letter_code
_entity_poly.pdbx_strand_id
1 'polypeptide(L)'
;MKNISSRDEGLTGRELRQDVRAEAELLVREGSIATPQLVKRLSSMPERRLAVRPYISDAAAAVVYLNADEEARLTIAQCTVELDELGQFVEEQVAARCGEDWLLIPPERLDYIDLTPCQIVSASTALIPFLEHDDANRALMGCNIQRQAVPLLHPQTALVATGIEVDVARDSGH
;
A
#
# COMPACT_ATOMS: atom_id res chain seq x y z
N MET A 1 -13.47 -6.25 -7.16
CA MET A 1 -13.12 -5.97 -8.58
C MET A 1 -13.08 -4.47 -8.82
N LYS A 2 -11.93 -3.92 -9.23
CA LYS A 2 -11.74 -2.49 -9.47
C LYS A 2 -12.00 -2.18 -10.95
N ASN A 3 -12.84 -1.18 -11.21
CA ASN A 3 -13.28 -0.83 -12.56
C ASN A 3 -12.77 0.56 -12.93
N ILE A 4 -12.18 0.69 -14.12
CA ILE A 4 -11.75 1.96 -14.71
C ILE A 4 -12.65 2.29 -15.92
N SER A 5 -12.93 3.58 -16.13
CA SER A 5 -13.64 4.04 -17.34
C SER A 5 -12.72 3.94 -18.56
N SER A 6 -13.27 3.55 -19.72
CA SER A 6 -12.50 3.40 -20.96
C SER A 6 -11.87 4.69 -21.51
N ARG A 7 -12.18 5.85 -20.91
CA ARG A 7 -11.65 7.17 -21.28
C ARG A 7 -10.57 7.70 -20.35
N ASP A 8 -10.28 7.00 -19.25
CA ASP A 8 -9.26 7.43 -18.30
C ASP A 8 -7.86 7.21 -18.86
N GLU A 9 -7.00 8.23 -18.80
CA GLU A 9 -5.59 8.15 -19.22
C GLU A 9 -4.82 7.11 -18.41
N GLY A 10 -5.25 6.88 -17.17
CA GLY A 10 -4.68 5.88 -16.26
C GLY A 10 -4.84 4.45 -16.75
N LEU A 11 -5.69 4.15 -17.74
CA LEU A 11 -5.86 2.78 -18.28
C LEU A 11 -4.58 2.24 -18.95
N THR A 12 -3.70 3.11 -19.42
CA THR A 12 -2.49 2.72 -20.15
C THR A 12 -1.54 1.89 -19.28
N GLY A 13 -1.08 0.75 -19.80
CA GLY A 13 -0.13 -0.14 -19.12
C GLY A 13 -0.77 -1.15 -18.16
N ARG A 14 -2.08 -1.08 -17.91
CA ARG A 14 -2.75 -1.96 -16.95
C ARG A 14 -3.20 -3.27 -17.55
N GLU A 15 -3.13 -4.33 -16.75
CA GLU A 15 -3.67 -5.65 -17.12
C GLU A 15 -5.21 -5.68 -17.01
N LEU A 16 -5.88 -6.17 -18.06
CA LEU A 16 -7.33 -6.34 -18.12
C LEU A 16 -7.75 -7.72 -17.60
N ARG A 17 -8.72 -7.75 -16.67
CA ARG A 17 -9.28 -8.99 -16.09
C ARG A 17 -10.62 -9.41 -16.71
N GLN A 18 -10.92 -8.90 -17.90
CA GLN A 18 -12.10 -9.30 -18.65
C GLN A 18 -11.85 -9.27 -20.16
N ASP A 19 -12.56 -10.14 -20.88
CA ASP A 19 -12.65 -10.06 -22.34
C ASP A 19 -13.29 -8.75 -22.76
N VAL A 20 -12.61 -7.98 -23.62
CA VAL A 20 -13.17 -6.77 -24.21
C VAL A 20 -13.65 -7.08 -25.62
N ARG A 21 -14.96 -7.02 -25.84
CA ARG A 21 -15.60 -7.28 -27.15
C ARG A 21 -16.29 -6.04 -27.69
N ALA A 22 -16.14 -5.76 -28.98
CA ALA A 22 -16.93 -4.73 -29.68
C ALA A 22 -17.90 -5.39 -30.66
N GLU A 23 -19.20 -5.25 -30.38
CA GLU A 23 -20.36 -5.69 -31.18
C GLU A 23 -20.46 -7.21 -31.46
N ALA A 24 -19.38 -7.85 -31.91
CA ALA A 24 -19.21 -9.31 -31.98
C ALA A 24 -17.72 -9.75 -32.04
N GLU A 25 -16.77 -8.81 -32.13
CA GLU A 25 -15.34 -9.09 -32.32
C GLU A 25 -14.57 -8.95 -31.00
N LEU A 26 -13.72 -9.93 -30.69
CA LEU A 26 -12.88 -9.94 -29.50
C LEU A 26 -11.66 -9.04 -29.73
N LEU A 27 -11.65 -7.87 -29.10
CA LEU A 27 -10.56 -6.90 -29.21
C LEU A 27 -9.35 -7.35 -28.38
N VAL A 28 -9.62 -7.86 -27.17
CA VAL A 28 -8.61 -8.21 -26.17
C VAL A 28 -9.09 -9.37 -25.33
N ARG A 29 -8.17 -10.32 -25.06
CA ARG A 29 -8.39 -11.43 -24.13
C ARG A 29 -8.05 -10.99 -22.70
N GLU A 30 -8.73 -11.58 -21.73
CA GLU A 30 -8.32 -11.52 -20.32
C GLU A 30 -6.81 -11.78 -20.16
N GLY A 31 -6.13 -10.99 -19.33
CA GLY A 31 -4.70 -11.06 -19.07
C GLY A 31 -3.81 -10.22 -20.01
N SER A 32 -4.41 -9.42 -20.90
CA SER A 32 -3.63 -8.58 -21.82
C SER A 32 -3.35 -7.19 -21.23
N ILE A 33 -2.17 -6.65 -21.53
CA ILE A 33 -1.76 -5.29 -21.14
C ILE A 33 -2.41 -4.26 -22.07
N ALA A 34 -3.00 -3.21 -21.49
CA ALA A 34 -3.57 -2.10 -22.22
C ALA A 34 -2.48 -1.23 -22.88
N THR A 35 -2.13 -1.53 -24.12
CA THR A 35 -1.19 -0.73 -24.91
C THR A 35 -1.79 0.62 -25.32
N PRO A 36 -0.98 1.68 -25.56
CA PRO A 36 -1.48 3.00 -25.95
C PRO A 36 -2.34 3.01 -27.23
N GLN A 37 -2.07 2.08 -28.15
CA GLN A 37 -2.87 1.90 -29.37
C GLN A 37 -4.27 1.34 -29.05
N LEU A 38 -4.34 0.45 -28.06
CA LEU A 38 -5.59 -0.12 -27.58
C LEU A 38 -6.45 0.94 -26.89
N VAL A 39 -5.85 1.76 -26.03
CA VAL A 39 -6.55 2.82 -25.30
C VAL A 39 -7.17 3.84 -26.27
N LYS A 40 -6.45 4.24 -27.33
CA LYS A 40 -6.99 5.11 -28.39
C LYS A 40 -8.20 4.50 -29.13
N ARG A 41 -8.19 3.19 -29.33
CA ARG A 41 -9.35 2.48 -29.92
C ARG A 41 -10.52 2.45 -28.95
N LEU A 42 -10.26 2.18 -27.68
CA LEU A 42 -11.27 2.15 -26.62
C LEU A 42 -11.89 3.52 -26.32
N SER A 43 -11.13 4.61 -26.46
CA SER A 43 -11.63 5.97 -26.25
C SER A 43 -12.58 6.44 -27.36
N SER A 44 -12.45 5.87 -28.57
CA SER A 44 -13.32 6.18 -29.72
C SER A 44 -14.70 5.49 -29.66
N MET A 45 -14.86 4.53 -28.75
CA MET A 45 -16.07 3.75 -28.55
C MET A 45 -16.95 4.34 -27.43
N PRO A 46 -18.22 3.91 -27.30
CA PRO A 46 -19.06 4.29 -26.17
C PRO A 46 -18.39 3.92 -24.84
N GLU A 47 -18.60 4.77 -23.83
CA GLU A 47 -17.99 4.62 -22.51
C GLU A 47 -18.37 3.29 -21.87
N ARG A 48 -17.36 2.51 -21.47
CA ARG A 48 -17.53 1.21 -20.80
C ARG A 48 -16.65 1.14 -19.57
N ARG A 49 -17.12 0.41 -18.57
CA ARG A 49 -16.33 0.08 -17.37
C ARG A 49 -15.52 -1.17 -17.64
N LEU A 50 -14.20 -1.06 -17.52
CA LEU A 50 -13.27 -2.15 -17.73
C LEU A 50 -12.76 -2.67 -16.38
N ALA A 51 -12.94 -3.97 -16.15
CA ALA A 51 -12.33 -4.65 -15.01
C ALA A 51 -10.82 -4.73 -15.24
N VAL A 52 -10.07 -4.05 -14.38
CA VAL A 52 -8.60 -4.06 -14.39
C VAL A 52 -8.09 -4.81 -13.17
N ARG A 53 -6.85 -5.28 -13.24
CA ARG A 53 -6.15 -5.80 -12.08
C ARG A 53 -6.18 -4.74 -10.95
N PRO A 54 -6.55 -5.14 -9.72
CA PRO A 54 -6.60 -4.23 -8.59
C PRO A 54 -5.28 -3.50 -8.42
N TYR A 55 -5.36 -2.24 -8.02
CA TYR A 55 -4.20 -1.37 -7.90
C TYR A 55 -4.42 -0.36 -6.79
N ILE A 56 -3.33 0.19 -6.27
CA ILE A 56 -3.32 1.24 -5.27
C ILE A 56 -3.10 2.59 -5.95
N SER A 57 -3.73 3.63 -5.43
CA SER A 57 -3.54 4.99 -5.88
C SER A 57 -2.61 5.73 -4.93
N ASP A 58 -1.56 6.35 -5.47
CA ASP A 58 -0.57 7.10 -4.68
C ASP A 58 -1.05 8.51 -4.27
N ALA A 59 -2.29 8.86 -4.58
CA ALA A 59 -2.84 10.17 -4.27
C ALA A 59 -3.10 10.31 -2.76
N ALA A 60 -2.63 11.40 -2.15
CA ALA A 60 -2.89 11.69 -0.74
C ALA A 60 -4.39 11.72 -0.38
N ALA A 61 -5.25 12.10 -1.34
CA ALA A 61 -6.70 12.09 -1.17
C ALA A 61 -7.31 10.67 -1.06
N ALA A 62 -6.54 9.62 -1.37
CA ALA A 62 -6.98 8.24 -1.24
C ALA A 62 -6.73 7.65 0.16
N VAL A 63 -6.03 8.36 1.04
CA VAL A 63 -5.80 7.93 2.42
C VAL A 63 -7.09 8.08 3.23
N VAL A 64 -7.53 6.98 3.85
CA VAL A 64 -8.75 6.95 4.67
C VAL A 64 -8.38 6.60 6.10
N TYR A 65 -8.88 7.40 7.05
CA TYR A 65 -8.78 7.11 8.47
C TYR A 65 -10.01 6.30 8.89
N LEU A 66 -9.78 5.16 9.52
CA LEU A 66 -10.80 4.22 9.96
C LEU A 66 -10.78 4.12 11.48
N ASN A 67 -11.96 4.00 12.08
CA ASN A 67 -12.08 3.63 13.48
C ASN A 67 -12.06 2.10 13.63
N ALA A 68 -11.81 1.59 14.84
CA ALA A 68 -11.70 0.15 15.10
C ALA A 68 -12.93 -0.66 14.66
N ASP A 69 -14.14 -0.14 14.87
CA ASP A 69 -15.38 -0.82 14.47
C ASP A 69 -15.56 -0.89 12.94
N GLU A 70 -15.05 0.09 12.21
CA GLU A 70 -15.07 0.15 10.74
C GLU A 70 -14.03 -0.80 10.17
N GLU A 71 -12.80 -0.72 10.70
CA GLU A 71 -11.66 -1.54 10.34
C GLU A 71 -11.94 -3.04 10.49
N ALA A 72 -12.61 -3.45 11.58
CA ALA A 72 -12.90 -4.86 11.87
C ALA A 72 -13.78 -5.55 10.81
N ARG A 73 -14.51 -4.79 9.99
CA ARG A 73 -15.39 -5.32 8.93
C ARG A 73 -14.74 -5.31 7.55
N LEU A 74 -13.54 -4.74 7.44
CA LEU A 74 -12.82 -4.53 6.20
C LEU A 74 -11.67 -5.51 6.10
N THR A 75 -11.29 -5.86 4.87
CA THR A 75 -10.13 -6.69 4.62
C THR A 75 -8.95 -5.85 4.18
N ILE A 76 -7.89 -5.85 4.98
CA ILE A 76 -6.75 -4.95 4.85
C ILE A 76 -5.49 -5.76 4.56
N ALA A 77 -4.82 -5.44 3.46
CA ALA A 77 -3.52 -6.02 3.12
C ALA A 77 -2.36 -5.34 3.85
N GLN A 78 -1.26 -6.06 4.03
CA GLN A 78 -0.02 -5.51 4.55
C GLN A 78 0.68 -4.63 3.51
N CYS A 79 1.41 -3.61 3.98
CA CYS A 79 2.17 -2.69 3.12
C CYS A 79 3.42 -3.33 2.48
N THR A 80 3.76 -4.57 2.86
CA THR A 80 4.91 -5.33 2.36
C THR A 80 4.61 -6.10 1.07
N VAL A 81 3.35 -6.09 0.62
CA VAL A 81 2.93 -6.77 -0.60
C VAL A 81 3.60 -6.14 -1.82
N GLU A 82 4.09 -6.97 -2.74
CA GLU A 82 4.75 -6.51 -3.96
C GLU A 82 3.75 -5.87 -4.95
N LEU A 83 4.11 -4.67 -5.39
CA LEU A 83 3.37 -3.88 -6.38
C LEU A 83 4.25 -3.58 -7.58
N ASP A 84 3.65 -3.49 -8.77
CA ASP A 84 4.33 -3.02 -9.97
C ASP A 84 4.43 -1.48 -10.03
N GLU A 85 5.06 -0.95 -11.08
CA GLU A 85 5.24 0.50 -11.31
C GLU A 85 3.93 1.28 -11.45
N LEU A 86 2.80 0.60 -11.68
CA LEU A 86 1.46 1.19 -11.79
C LEU A 86 0.62 0.95 -10.53
N GLY A 87 1.25 0.43 -9.46
CA GLY A 87 0.62 0.12 -8.19
C GLY A 87 -0.28 -1.12 -8.24
N GLN A 88 -0.16 -1.99 -9.25
CA GLN A 88 -0.94 -3.23 -9.35
C GLN A 88 -0.30 -4.33 -8.51
N PHE A 89 -1.12 -5.15 -7.87
CA PHE A 89 -0.65 -6.27 -7.06
C PHE A 89 0.03 -7.33 -7.92
N VAL A 90 1.29 -7.67 -7.69
CA VAL A 90 2.01 -8.66 -8.51
C VAL A 90 1.52 -10.08 -8.24
N GLU A 91 1.18 -10.39 -7.00
CA GLU A 91 0.74 -11.71 -6.57
C GLU A 91 -0.78 -11.93 -6.80
N GLU A 92 -1.17 -13.17 -7.09
CA GLU A 92 -2.59 -13.56 -7.22
C GLU A 92 -3.28 -13.81 -5.87
N GLN A 93 -2.49 -13.98 -4.81
CA GLN A 93 -2.99 -14.08 -3.44
C GLN A 93 -2.08 -13.26 -2.53
N VAL A 94 -2.69 -12.51 -1.62
CA VAL A 94 -2.01 -11.55 -0.76
C VAL A 94 -2.43 -11.77 0.68
N ALA A 95 -1.46 -11.63 1.58
CA ALA A 95 -1.70 -11.73 3.02
C ALA A 95 -2.51 -10.51 3.48
N ALA A 96 -3.63 -10.78 4.13
CA ALA A 96 -4.54 -9.77 4.62
C ALA A 96 -5.08 -10.14 6.00
N ARG A 97 -5.61 -9.12 6.68
CA ARG A 97 -6.33 -9.28 7.95
C ARG A 97 -7.76 -8.80 7.81
N CYS A 98 -8.67 -9.49 8.50
CA CYS A 98 -10.07 -9.10 8.62
C CYS A 98 -10.48 -9.33 10.08
N GLY A 99 -10.65 -8.24 10.84
CA GLY A 99 -10.80 -8.34 12.29
C GLY A 99 -9.59 -9.03 12.93
N GLU A 100 -9.83 -10.15 13.61
CA GLU A 100 -8.79 -10.95 14.28
C GLU A 100 -8.22 -12.07 13.38
N ASP A 101 -8.80 -12.29 12.20
CA ASP A 101 -8.43 -13.38 11.30
C ASP A 101 -7.33 -12.97 10.32
N TRP A 102 -6.37 -13.87 10.10
CA TRP A 102 -5.34 -13.78 9.08
C TRP A 102 -5.73 -14.64 7.88
N LEU A 103 -5.79 -14.01 6.72
CA LEU A 103 -6.32 -14.62 5.50
C LEU A 103 -5.32 -14.47 4.35
N LEU A 104 -5.30 -15.47 3.48
CA LEU A 104 -4.63 -15.39 2.18
C LEU A 104 -5.74 -15.32 1.12
N ILE A 105 -5.90 -14.18 0.48
CA ILE A 105 -7.04 -13.91 -0.41
C ILE A 105 -6.60 -13.24 -1.72
N PRO A 106 -7.40 -13.33 -2.79
CA PRO A 106 -7.10 -12.61 -4.01
C PRO A 106 -7.25 -11.08 -3.83
N PRO A 107 -6.41 -10.26 -4.49
CA PRO A 107 -6.45 -8.79 -4.39
C PRO A 107 -7.82 -8.16 -4.70
N GLU A 108 -8.68 -8.82 -5.47
CA GLU A 108 -10.03 -8.34 -5.82
C GLU A 108 -10.97 -8.24 -4.63
N ARG A 109 -10.64 -8.93 -3.53
CA ARG A 109 -11.39 -8.97 -2.26
C ARG A 109 -10.81 -8.04 -1.20
N LEU A 110 -9.71 -7.33 -1.49
CA LEU A 110 -9.17 -6.33 -0.59
C LEU A 110 -10.01 -5.05 -0.65
N ASP A 111 -10.23 -4.47 0.53
CA ASP A 111 -10.85 -3.15 0.66
C ASP A 111 -9.77 -2.07 0.74
N TYR A 112 -8.73 -2.30 1.54
CA TYR A 112 -7.65 -1.35 1.79
C TYR A 112 -6.28 -2.04 1.92
N ILE A 113 -5.22 -1.24 1.96
CA ILE A 113 -3.85 -1.65 2.28
C ILE A 113 -3.29 -0.71 3.36
N ASP A 114 -2.44 -1.26 4.21
CA ASP A 114 -1.63 -0.53 5.17
C ASP A 114 -0.73 0.52 4.49
N LEU A 115 -0.48 1.66 5.16
CA LEU A 115 0.30 2.76 4.57
C LEU A 115 1.81 2.56 4.69
N THR A 116 2.27 2.10 5.85
CA THR A 116 3.70 1.97 6.18
C THR A 116 3.91 0.89 7.22
N PRO A 117 5.03 0.15 7.18
CA PRO A 117 5.31 -0.88 8.18
C PRO A 117 5.45 -0.29 9.59
N CYS A 118 5.81 1.00 9.70
CA CYS A 118 5.96 1.68 10.98
C CYS A 118 4.63 2.09 11.63
N GLN A 119 3.48 1.95 10.95
CA GLN A 119 2.19 2.44 11.47
C GLN A 119 1.73 1.74 12.76
N ILE A 120 2.24 0.52 13.01
CA ILE A 120 1.87 -0.30 14.17
C ILE A 120 2.75 -0.04 15.39
N VAL A 121 3.82 0.75 15.26
CA VAL A 121 4.78 1.02 16.34
C VAL A 121 4.79 2.49 16.74
N SER A 122 5.17 2.74 18.00
CA SER A 122 5.35 4.12 18.50
C SER A 122 6.56 4.81 17.88
N ALA A 123 6.58 6.15 17.93
CA ALA A 123 7.74 6.94 17.48
C ALA A 123 9.06 6.52 18.14
N SER A 124 9.06 6.22 19.46
CA SER A 124 10.27 5.76 20.16
C SER A 124 10.72 4.37 19.69
N THR A 125 9.78 3.48 19.41
CA THR A 125 10.09 2.14 18.90
C THR A 125 10.62 2.21 17.47
N ALA A 126 10.08 3.11 16.64
CA ALA A 126 10.53 3.34 15.28
C ALA A 126 11.95 3.91 15.17
N LEU A 127 12.54 4.41 16.26
CA LEU A 127 13.95 4.83 16.34
C LEU A 127 14.93 3.66 16.52
N ILE A 128 14.43 2.44 16.75
CA ILE A 128 15.28 1.25 16.91
C ILE A 128 15.55 0.65 15.52
N PRO A 129 16.81 0.65 15.03
CA PRO A 129 17.14 -0.02 13.77
C PRO A 129 17.07 -1.55 13.94
N PHE A 130 16.73 -2.26 12.85
CA PHE A 130 16.63 -3.72 12.83
C PHE A 130 15.61 -4.31 13.83
N LEU A 131 14.54 -3.56 14.10
CA LEU A 131 13.48 -3.94 15.02
C LEU A 131 12.87 -5.32 14.69
N GLU A 132 12.80 -5.66 13.40
CA GLU A 132 12.33 -6.94 12.89
C GLU A 132 13.19 -8.15 13.33
N HIS A 133 14.40 -7.91 13.84
CA HIS A 133 15.32 -8.91 14.37
C HIS A 133 15.37 -8.93 15.92
N ASP A 134 14.64 -8.03 16.56
CA ASP A 134 14.55 -7.90 18.01
C ASP A 134 13.29 -8.57 18.56
N ASP A 135 13.38 -9.16 19.75
CA ASP A 135 12.20 -9.62 20.47
C ASP A 135 11.46 -8.45 21.13
N ALA A 136 10.15 -8.63 21.36
CA ALA A 136 9.28 -7.57 21.88
C ALA A 136 9.72 -7.02 23.25
N ASN A 137 10.29 -7.87 24.12
CA ASN A 137 10.73 -7.41 25.44
C ASN A 137 12.00 -6.57 25.33
N ARG A 138 12.95 -6.95 24.46
CA ARG A 138 14.15 -6.15 24.18
C ARG A 138 13.80 -4.82 23.53
N ALA A 139 12.89 -4.81 22.56
CA ALA A 139 12.39 -3.59 21.96
C ALA A 139 11.78 -2.67 23.03
N LEU A 140 10.89 -3.20 23.88
CA LEU A 140 10.28 -2.44 24.98
C LEU A 140 11.31 -1.83 25.94
N MET A 141 12.33 -2.60 26.33
CA MET A 141 13.42 -2.09 27.17
C MET A 141 14.22 -1.01 26.43
N GLY A 142 14.52 -1.21 25.15
CA GLY A 142 15.20 -0.23 24.29
C GLY A 142 14.48 1.12 24.26
N CYS A 143 13.16 1.12 23.99
CA CYS A 143 12.36 2.34 23.96
C CYS A 143 12.37 3.08 25.32
N ASN A 144 12.34 2.33 26.43
CA ASN A 144 12.36 2.90 27.77
C ASN A 144 13.72 3.51 28.11
N ILE A 145 14.81 2.84 27.73
CA ILE A 145 16.18 3.32 27.97
C ILE A 145 16.45 4.58 27.14
N GLN A 146 15.99 4.65 25.89
CA GLN A 146 16.14 5.85 25.04
C GLN A 146 15.55 7.10 25.70
N ARG A 147 14.38 7.00 26.34
CA ARG A 147 13.74 8.12 27.06
C ARG A 147 14.49 8.58 28.32
N GLN A 148 15.40 7.77 28.83
CA GLN A 148 16.21 8.07 30.00
C GLN A 148 17.61 8.61 29.62
N ALA A 149 17.93 8.63 28.34
CA ALA A 149 19.20 9.14 27.86
C ALA A 149 19.33 10.64 28.18
N VAL A 150 20.48 11.03 28.73
CA VAL A 150 20.78 12.43 29.08
C VAL A 150 21.51 13.08 27.90
N PRO A 151 21.09 14.29 27.46
CA PRO A 151 21.79 15.02 26.40
C PRO A 151 23.26 15.29 26.77
N LEU A 152 24.16 15.05 25.82
CA LEU A 152 25.58 15.34 25.96
C LEU A 152 25.88 16.79 25.58
N LEU A 153 27.04 17.32 26.04
CA LEU A 153 27.52 18.66 25.66
C LEU A 153 27.74 18.80 24.14
N HIS A 154 28.21 17.73 23.50
CA HIS A 154 28.42 17.63 22.05
C HIS A 154 27.67 16.41 21.51
N PRO A 155 26.38 16.53 21.17
CA PRO A 155 25.63 15.43 20.59
C PRO A 155 26.16 15.10 19.19
N GLN A 156 26.15 13.81 18.86
CA GLN A 156 26.55 13.29 17.55
C GLN A 156 25.37 12.55 16.94
N THR A 157 25.30 12.54 15.61
CA THR A 157 24.29 11.77 14.87
C THR A 157 24.60 10.28 14.94
N ALA A 158 23.56 9.45 15.05
CA ALA A 158 23.71 8.01 14.94
C ALA A 158 24.29 7.64 13.58
N LEU A 159 25.27 6.73 13.55
CA LEU A 159 25.84 6.22 12.30
C LEU A 159 24.88 5.26 11.57
N VAL A 160 24.02 4.59 12.34
CA VAL A 160 22.94 3.73 11.84
C VAL A 160 21.64 4.31 12.39
N ALA A 161 20.76 4.75 11.50
CA ALA A 161 19.55 5.49 11.80
C ALA A 161 18.36 4.87 11.04
N THR A 162 17.14 5.15 11.49
CA THR A 162 15.91 4.65 10.84
C THR A 162 15.28 5.69 9.91
N GLY A 163 15.68 6.95 10.03
CA GLY A 163 15.19 8.08 9.23
C GLY A 163 14.11 8.90 9.92
N ILE A 164 13.49 8.39 10.99
CA ILE A 164 12.45 9.09 11.75
C ILE A 164 13.03 10.11 12.76
N GLU A 165 14.35 10.10 12.99
CA GLU A 165 15.03 10.98 13.95
C GLU A 165 14.77 12.46 13.67
N VAL A 166 14.76 12.84 12.38
CA VAL A 166 14.54 14.22 11.95
C VAL A 166 13.12 14.67 12.26
N ASP A 167 12.13 13.82 11.98
CA ASP A 167 10.74 14.12 12.25
C ASP A 167 10.48 14.21 13.76
N VAL A 168 11.04 13.28 14.54
CA VAL A 168 10.94 13.32 16.02
C VAL A 168 11.58 14.59 16.58
N ALA A 169 12.76 14.98 16.12
CA ALA A 169 13.41 16.21 16.58
C ALA A 169 12.59 17.45 16.22
N ARG A 170 12.16 17.57 14.96
CA ARG A 170 11.35 18.70 14.47
C ARG A 170 10.02 18.82 15.21
N ASP A 171 9.35 17.72 15.46
CA ASP A 171 8.00 17.70 16.04
C ASP A 171 8.03 17.69 17.59
N SER A 172 9.22 17.59 18.20
CA SER A 172 9.42 17.66 19.67
C SER A 172 9.26 19.06 20.28
N GLY A 173 9.18 20.09 19.44
CA GLY A 173 9.05 21.49 19.86
C GLY A 173 10.32 22.13 20.44
N HIS A 174 11.50 21.54 20.17
CA HIS A 174 12.82 22.08 20.52
C HIS A 174 13.62 22.47 19.29
#